data_AF-A0A1Y0EBC3-F1
#
_entry.id   AF-A0A1Y0EBC3-F1
#
_cell.length_a   1.000
_cell.length_b   1.000
_cell.length_c   1.000
_cell.angle_alpha   90.00
_cell.angle_beta   90.00
_cell.angle_gamma   90.00
#
_symmetry.space_group_name_H-M   'P 1'
#
loop_
_entity.id
_entity.type
_entity.pdbx_description
1 polymer ?
#
loop_
_entity_poly.entity_id
_entity_poly.type
_entity_poly.pdbx_seq_one_letter_code
_entity_poly.pdbx_strand_id
1 'polypeptide(L)'
;MLDVMTLIRNLRRPSLLARAARFGADDYRRETMLPRLLKTEKLPRPAAAVMALLDLEAAVEDQRRAQTGDYSPARHVELLIAITGEARMLSASALRAV
;
A
#
# COMPACT_ATOMS: atom_id res chain seq x y z
N MET A 1 1.82 -18.40 9.58
CA MET A 1 1.35 -17.02 9.40
C MET A 1 2.50 -16.21 8.82
N LEU A 2 2.35 -15.59 7.66
CA LEU A 2 3.42 -14.77 7.07
C LEU A 2 3.46 -13.41 7.79
N ASP A 3 4.66 -12.96 8.14
CA ASP A 3 4.89 -11.62 8.66
C ASP A 3 4.58 -10.54 7.59
N VAL A 4 4.08 -9.38 8.02
CA VAL A 4 3.66 -8.26 7.15
C VAL A 4 4.79 -7.84 6.21
N MET A 5 6.03 -7.79 6.70
CA MET A 5 7.20 -7.46 5.88
C MET A 5 7.49 -8.53 4.82
N THR A 6 7.16 -9.80 5.11
CA THR A 6 7.28 -10.88 4.14
C THR A 6 6.24 -10.78 3.03
N LEU A 7 5.01 -10.38 3.36
CA LEU A 7 3.95 -10.13 2.37
C LEU A 7 4.35 -9.01 1.41
N ILE A 8 4.88 -7.89 1.92
CA ILE A 8 5.35 -6.78 1.10
C ILE A 8 6.50 -7.21 0.16
N ARG A 9 7.48 -7.99 0.66
CA ARG A 9 8.60 -8.49 -0.17
C ARG A 9 8.13 -9.41 -1.30
N ASN A 10 7.06 -10.16 -1.06
CA ASN A 10 6.48 -11.07 -2.04
C ASN A 10 5.52 -10.37 -3.01
N LEU A 11 5.22 -9.08 -2.81
CA LEU A 11 4.39 -8.30 -3.70
C LEU A 11 5.12 -8.08 -5.04
N ARG A 12 4.67 -8.77 -6.09
CA ARG A 12 5.23 -8.67 -7.45
C ARG A 12 4.25 -7.91 -8.35
N ARG A 13 4.65 -6.74 -8.84
CA ARG A 13 3.84 -5.89 -9.72
C ARG A 13 4.59 -5.49 -10.99
N PRO A 14 3.88 -5.13 -12.07
CA PRO A 14 4.50 -4.57 -13.27
C PRO A 14 5.47 -3.42 -12.91
N SER A 15 6.63 -3.41 -13.55
CA SER A 15 7.73 -2.51 -13.23
C SER A 15 7.35 -1.02 -13.33
N LEU A 16 6.43 -0.67 -14.24
CA LEU A 16 5.89 0.68 -14.37
C LEU A 16 5.14 1.14 -13.11
N LEU A 17 4.24 0.30 -12.58
CA LEU A 17 3.47 0.61 -11.37
C LEU A 17 4.37 0.72 -10.14
N ALA A 18 5.29 -0.24 -9.99
CA ALA A 18 6.26 -0.22 -8.89
C ALA A 18 7.16 1.03 -8.94
N ARG A 19 7.59 1.44 -10.14
CA ARG A 19 8.41 2.64 -10.32
C ARG A 19 7.61 3.91 -10.03
N ALA A 20 6.38 4.02 -10.51
CA ALA A 20 5.50 5.16 -10.20
C ALA A 20 5.27 5.28 -8.69
N ALA A 21 4.98 4.17 -8.02
CA ALA A 21 4.79 4.14 -6.58
C ALA A 21 6.05 4.57 -5.81
N ARG A 22 7.24 4.15 -6.27
CA ARG A 22 8.51 4.56 -5.68
C ARG A 22 8.70 6.08 -5.71
N PHE A 23 8.32 6.76 -6.78
CA PHE A 23 8.42 8.23 -6.86
C PHE A 23 7.42 8.93 -5.93
N GLY A 24 6.20 8.41 -5.80
CA GLY A 24 5.20 9.00 -4.90
C GLY A 24 5.35 8.63 -3.42
N ALA A 25 6.18 7.62 -3.09
CA ALA A 25 6.35 7.14 -1.71
C ALA A 25 6.97 8.19 -0.77
N ASP A 26 7.73 9.16 -1.31
CA ASP A 26 8.34 10.22 -0.53
C ASP A 26 7.32 11.32 -0.14
N ASP A 27 6.25 11.46 -0.92
CA ASP A 27 5.15 12.40 -0.68
C ASP A 27 3.99 11.78 0.12
N TYR A 28 4.13 10.54 0.58
CA TYR A 28 3.07 9.84 1.30
C TYR A 28 2.73 10.54 2.63
N ARG A 29 1.50 11.06 2.73
CA ARG A 29 0.96 11.67 3.95
C ARG A 29 -0.09 10.79 4.58
N ARG A 30 0.30 10.05 5.62
CA ARG A 30 -0.54 9.10 6.35
C ARG A 30 -1.88 9.68 6.78
N GLU A 31 -1.87 10.85 7.42
CA GLU A 31 -3.07 11.48 8.01
C GLU A 31 -4.11 11.89 6.96
N THR A 32 -3.70 12.16 5.72
CA THR A 32 -4.61 12.61 4.66
C THR A 32 -4.97 11.47 3.71
N MET A 33 -3.99 10.65 3.33
CA MET A 33 -4.16 9.62 2.30
C MET A 33 -4.77 8.34 2.85
N LEU A 34 -4.39 7.90 4.06
CA LEU A 34 -4.84 6.63 4.61
C LEU A 34 -6.36 6.61 4.90
N PRO A 35 -6.96 7.64 5.53
CA PRO A 35 -8.40 7.70 5.75
C PRO A 35 -9.21 7.63 4.44
N ARG A 36 -8.72 8.31 3.38
CA ARG A 36 -9.34 8.32 2.06
C ARG A 36 -9.32 6.95 1.39
N LEU A 37 -8.17 6.26 1.45
CA LEU A 37 -8.00 4.94 0.83
C LEU A 37 -8.78 3.85 1.56
N LEU A 38 -8.74 3.85 2.89
CA LEU A 38 -9.40 2.85 3.72
C LEU A 38 -10.87 3.17 4.02
N LYS A 39 -11.35 4.37 3.64
CA LYS A 39 -12.68 4.88 3.96
C LYS A 39 -13.00 4.77 5.47
N THR A 40 -12.04 5.20 6.29
CA THR A 40 -12.14 5.14 7.75
C THR A 40 -11.80 6.48 8.37
N GLU A 41 -12.48 6.84 9.46
CA GLU A 41 -12.19 8.08 10.21
C GLU A 41 -11.04 7.87 11.21
N LYS A 42 -10.88 6.64 11.72
CA LYS A 42 -9.85 6.31 12.71
C LYS A 42 -8.68 5.60 12.04
N LEU A 43 -7.49 6.20 12.14
CA LEU A 43 -6.29 5.61 11.57
C LEU A 43 -5.89 4.32 12.32
N PRO A 44 -5.79 3.17 11.61
CA PRO A 44 -5.32 1.94 12.21
C PRO A 44 -3.82 2.00 12.55
N ARG A 45 -3.35 1.04 13.36
CA ARG A 45 -1.91 0.84 13.57
C ARG A 45 -1.23 0.47 12.25
N PRO A 46 0.05 0.81 12.03
CA PRO A 46 0.70 0.62 10.73
C PRO A 46 0.62 -0.82 10.18
N ALA A 47 0.76 -1.84 11.03
CA ALA A 47 0.63 -3.24 10.59
C ALA A 47 -0.77 -3.57 10.06
N ALA A 48 -1.82 -3.11 10.77
CA ALA A 48 -3.20 -3.30 10.34
C ALA A 48 -3.52 -2.46 9.09
N ALA A 49 -2.92 -1.26 8.97
CA ALA A 49 -3.03 -0.42 7.79
C ALA A 49 -2.49 -1.13 6.54
N VAL A 50 -1.28 -1.70 6.63
CA VAL A 50 -0.66 -2.44 5.52
C VAL A 50 -1.52 -3.62 5.10
N MET A 51 -2.04 -4.41 6.05
CA MET A 51 -2.91 -5.55 5.72
C MET A 51 -4.14 -5.12 4.93
N ALA A 52 -4.86 -4.10 5.41
CA ALA A 52 -6.03 -3.57 4.70
C ALA A 52 -5.68 -2.99 3.32
N LEU A 53 -4.52 -2.33 3.19
CA LEU A 53 -4.05 -1.83 1.90
C LEU A 53 -3.68 -2.96 0.92
N LEU A 54 -3.07 -4.05 1.40
CA LEU A 54 -2.77 -5.23 0.59
C LEU A 54 -4.04 -5.90 0.07
N ASP A 55 -5.09 -5.99 0.89
CA ASP A 55 -6.38 -6.55 0.47
C ASP A 55 -7.04 -5.69 -0.62
N LEU A 56 -7.05 -4.36 -0.45
CA LEU A 56 -7.55 -3.42 -1.46
C LEU A 56 -6.73 -3.48 -2.75
N GLU A 57 -5.41 -3.59 -2.62
CA GLU A 57 -4.50 -3.65 -3.76
C GLU A 57 -4.68 -4.96 -4.54
N ALA A 58 -4.85 -6.10 -3.86
CA ALA A 58 -5.16 -7.38 -4.51
C ALA A 58 -6.44 -7.30 -5.35
N ALA A 59 -7.50 -6.68 -4.82
CA ALA A 59 -8.74 -6.47 -5.56
C ALA A 59 -8.55 -5.58 -6.82
N VAL A 60 -7.68 -4.57 -6.75
CA VAL A 60 -7.36 -3.71 -7.90
C VAL A 60 -6.45 -4.42 -8.91
N GLU A 61 -5.55 -5.29 -8.46
CA GLU A 61 -4.75 -6.16 -9.35
C GLU A 61 -5.64 -7.17 -10.09
N ASP A 62 -6.67 -7.73 -9.44
CA ASP A 62 -7.65 -8.60 -10.09
C ASP A 62 -8.43 -7.84 -11.17
N GLN A 63 -8.86 -6.61 -10.89
CA GLN A 63 -9.47 -5.71 -11.88
C GLN A 63 -8.53 -5.45 -13.08
N ARG A 64 -7.25 -5.20 -12.82
CA ARG A 64 -6.23 -5.02 -13.88
C ARG A 64 -6.11 -6.25 -14.77
N ARG A 65 -6.09 -7.45 -14.17
CA ARG A 65 -5.96 -8.73 -14.89
C ARG A 65 -7.21 -9.05 -15.70
N ALA A 66 -8.38 -8.79 -15.13
CA ALA A 66 -9.66 -8.98 -15.80
C ALA A 66 -9.99 -7.86 -16.81
N GLN A 67 -9.14 -6.83 -16.93
CA GLN A 67 -9.34 -5.68 -17.81
C GLN A 67 -10.71 -5.02 -17.63
N THR A 68 -11.16 -4.92 -16.37
CA THR A 68 -12.47 -4.34 -16.07
C THR A 68 -12.49 -2.85 -16.42
N GLY A 69 -13.65 -2.33 -16.83
CA GLY A 69 -13.82 -0.89 -17.12
C GLY A 69 -13.61 0.02 -15.91
N ASP A 70 -13.79 -0.52 -14.70
CA ASP A 70 -13.61 0.20 -13.45
C ASP A 70 -12.14 0.24 -12.97
N TYR A 71 -11.23 -0.44 -13.67
CA TYR A 71 -9.82 -0.44 -13.30
C TYR A 71 -9.21 0.97 -13.47
N SER A 72 -8.68 1.51 -12.37
CA SER A 72 -7.95 2.78 -12.36
C SER A 72 -6.47 2.55 -12.05
N PRO A 73 -5.57 2.75 -13.03
CA PRO A 73 -4.13 2.71 -12.78
C PRO A 73 -3.68 3.73 -11.73
N ALA A 74 -4.31 4.91 -11.70
CA ALA A 74 -4.01 5.95 -10.72
C ALA A 74 -4.29 5.46 -9.29
N ARG A 75 -5.45 4.82 -9.08
CA ARG A 75 -5.80 4.22 -7.78
C ARG A 75 -4.83 3.10 -7.39
N HIS A 76 -4.43 2.27 -8.35
CA HIS A 76 -3.46 1.21 -8.10
C HIS A 76 -2.11 1.78 -7.63
N VAL A 77 -1.59 2.80 -8.32
CA VAL A 77 -0.36 3.49 -7.92
C VAL A 77 -0.52 4.11 -6.53
N GLU A 78 -1.65 4.74 -6.22
CA GLU A 78 -1.92 5.33 -4.91
C GLU A 78 -1.88 4.28 -3.77
N LEU A 79 -2.45 3.10 -3.97
CA LEU A 79 -2.37 2.00 -3.01
C LEU A 79 -0.93 1.52 -2.82
N LEU A 80 -0.15 1.38 -3.89
CA LEU A 80 1.26 0.98 -3.82
C LEU A 80 2.13 2.04 -3.12
N ILE A 81 1.84 3.33 -3.32
CA ILE A 81 2.47 4.43 -2.58
C ILE A 81 2.20 4.26 -1.08
N ALA A 82 0.94 4.05 -0.71
CA ALA A 82 0.53 3.90 0.68
C ALA A 82 1.15 2.67 1.35
N ILE A 83 1.18 1.52 0.67
CA ILE A 83 1.84 0.30 1.17
C ILE A 83 3.32 0.58 1.42
N THR A 84 4.00 1.25 0.49
CA THR A 84 5.43 1.58 0.63
C THR A 84 5.68 2.53 1.79
N GLY A 85 4.85 3.56 1.94
CA GLY A 85 4.93 4.53 3.02
C GLY A 85 4.71 3.89 4.40
N GLU A 86 3.66 3.10 4.56
CA GLU A 86 3.39 2.38 5.82
C GLU A 86 4.47 1.33 6.13
N ALA A 87 5.03 0.65 5.12
CA ALA A 87 6.14 -0.28 5.29
C ALA A 87 7.41 0.41 5.82
N ARG A 88 7.73 1.60 5.31
CA ARG A 88 8.84 2.43 5.80
C ARG A 88 8.62 2.82 7.26
N MET A 89 7.39 3.21 7.62
CA MET A 89 7.04 3.53 9.01
C MET A 89 7.16 2.33 9.95
N LEU A 90 6.70 1.15 9.53
CA LEU A 90 6.86 -0.09 10.29
C LEU A 90 8.34 -0.41 10.55
N SER A 91 9.16 -0.29 9.51
CA SER A 91 10.60 -0.54 9.60
C SER A 91 11.30 0.47 10.52
N ALA A 92 10.94 1.75 10.42
CA ALA A 92 11.47 2.80 11.29
C ALA A 92 11.04 2.63 12.76
N SER A 93 9.80 2.20 13.00
CA SER A 93 9.30 1.89 14.34
C SER A 93 10.01 0.69 14.96
N ALA A 94 10.31 -0.34 14.16
CA ALA A 94 11.06 -1.51 14.62
C ALA A 94 12.51 -1.16 14.99
N LEU A 95 13.16 -0.31 14.19
CA LEU A 95 14.53 0.17 14.47
C LEU A 95 14.65 1.03 15.73
N ARG A 96 13.59 1.74 16.13
CA ARG A 96 13.56 2.56 17.35
C ARG A 96 13.34 1.77 18.64
N ALA A 97 12.96 0.50 18.53
CA ALA A 97 12.68 -0.38 19.67
C ALA A 97 13.91 -1.20 20.12
N VAL A 98 15.07 -0.98 19.49
CA VAL A 98 16.38 -1.60 19.80
C VAL A 98 17.28 -0.53 20.41
#